data_AF-C8PNI6-F1
#
_entry.id   AF-C8PNI6-F1
#
_cell.length_a   1.000
_cell.length_b   1.000
_cell.length_c   1.000
_cell.angle_alpha   90.00
_cell.angle_beta   90.00
_cell.angle_gamma   90.00
#
_symmetry.space_group_name_H-M   'P 1'
#
loop_
_entity.id
_entity.type
_entity.pdbx_description
1 polymer ?
#
loop_
_entity_poly.entity_id
_entity_poly.type
_entity_poly.pdbx_seq_one_letter_code
_entity_poly.pdbx_strand_id
1 'polypeptide(L)'
;MLLLSLAFISGIFLDQELLPKSITTLAQVFPTYYYVRANTFTERMLRPDWNNIGIQLLFLLLYFTLGVYFSKLNRIRNKIEFAQK
;
A
#
# COMPACT_ATOMS: atom_id res chain seq x y z
N MET A 1 8.20 -6.37 12.94
CA MET A 1 8.39 -7.52 12.01
C MET A 1 7.61 -7.33 10.71
N LEU A 2 6.33 -6.92 10.76
CA LEU A 2 5.47 -6.79 9.57
C LEU A 2 6.06 -5.92 8.43
N LEU A 3 6.59 -4.73 8.75
CA LEU A 3 7.16 -3.82 7.73
C LEU A 3 8.40 -4.41 7.03
N LEU A 4 9.25 -5.12 7.78
CA LEU A 4 10.46 -5.73 7.24
C LEU A 4 10.10 -6.90 6.31
N SER A 5 9.15 -7.75 6.73
CA SER A 5 8.62 -8.82 5.87
C SER A 5 8.01 -8.25 4.59
N LEU A 6 7.26 -7.15 4.69
CA LEU A 6 6.67 -6.49 3.52
C LEU A 6 7.73 -5.96 2.55
N ALA A 7 8.78 -5.32 3.07
CA ALA A 7 9.89 -4.82 2.26
C ALA A 7 10.62 -5.95 1.52
N PHE A 8 10.75 -7.12 2.14
CA PHE A 8 11.36 -8.29 1.52
C PHE A 8 10.50 -8.84 0.37
N ILE A 9 9.20 -9.00 0.58
CA ILE A 9 8.30 -9.56 -0.44
C ILE A 9 7.91 -8.57 -1.55
N SER A 10 8.07 -7.26 -1.35
CA SER A 10 7.79 -6.25 -2.37
C SER A 10 8.95 -5.99 -3.33
N GLY A 11 10.11 -6.60 -3.08
CA GLY A 11 11.32 -6.45 -3.90
C GLY A 11 12.16 -5.20 -3.58
N ILE A 12 12.13 -4.70 -2.34
CA ILE A 12 13.04 -3.62 -1.92
C ILE A 12 14.47 -4.15 -1.75
N PHE A 13 14.62 -5.39 -1.27
CA PHE A 13 15.93 -6.00 -1.02
C PHE A 13 16.42 -6.92 -2.15
N LEU A 14 15.52 -7.33 -3.05
CA LEU A 14 15.76 -8.30 -4.11
C LEU A 14 14.95 -7.91 -5.34
N ASP A 15 15.45 -8.16 -6.54
CA ASP A 15 14.68 -7.93 -7.76
C ASP A 15 13.36 -8.73 -7.74
N GLN A 16 12.26 -8.05 -8.08
CA GLN A 16 10.92 -8.66 -8.10
C GLN A 16 10.83 -9.87 -9.03
N GLU A 17 11.71 -9.97 -10.02
CA GLU A 17 11.82 -11.08 -10.98
C GLU A 17 12.36 -12.37 -10.33
N LEU A 18 13.09 -12.26 -9.22
CA LEU A 18 13.65 -13.38 -8.47
C LEU A 18 12.67 -13.96 -7.44
N LEU A 19 11.58 -13.23 -7.15
CA LEU A 19 10.58 -13.65 -6.17
C LEU A 19 9.63 -14.72 -6.76
N PRO A 20 9.27 -15.76 -5.98
CA PRO A 20 8.28 -16.74 -6.41
C PRO A 20 6.94 -16.08 -6.71
N LYS A 21 6.22 -16.58 -7.74
CA LYS A 21 4.93 -16.03 -8.18
C LYS A 21 3.91 -15.86 -7.05
N SER A 22 3.83 -16.84 -6.13
CA SER A 22 2.93 -16.78 -4.97
C SER A 22 3.20 -15.57 -4.07
N ILE A 23 4.47 -15.26 -3.85
CA ILE A 23 4.90 -14.09 -3.05
C ILE A 23 4.59 -12.80 -3.79
N THR A 24 4.86 -12.76 -5.09
CA THR A 24 4.56 -11.61 -5.95
C THR A 24 3.07 -11.30 -5.99
N THR A 25 2.21 -12.32 -6.10
CA THR A 25 0.75 -12.15 -6.03
C THR A 25 0.29 -11.61 -4.67
N LEU A 26 0.90 -12.07 -3.58
CA LEU A 26 0.60 -11.53 -2.25
C LEU A 26 1.05 -10.06 -2.13
N ALA A 27 2.24 -9.74 -2.63
CA ALA A 27 2.81 -8.39 -2.58
C ALA A 27 1.96 -7.37 -3.35
N GLN A 28 1.31 -7.78 -4.44
CA GLN A 28 0.41 -6.94 -5.25
C GLN A 28 -0.82 -6.41 -4.50
N VAL A 29 -1.13 -6.93 -3.32
CA VAL A 29 -2.22 -6.40 -2.46
C VAL A 29 -1.77 -5.13 -1.73
N PHE A 30 -0.47 -4.85 -1.71
CA PHE A 30 0.12 -3.72 -0.98
C PHE A 30 0.70 -2.67 -1.92
N PRO A 31 0.64 -1.38 -1.56
CA PRO A 31 1.14 -0.29 -2.39
C PRO A 31 2.66 -0.36 -2.62
N THR A 32 3.41 -0.96 -1.70
CA THR A 32 4.88 -1.06 -1.76
C THR A 32 5.36 -1.84 -2.99
N TYR A 33 4.59 -2.83 -3.45
CA TYR A 33 4.91 -3.57 -4.68
C TYR A 33 4.93 -2.65 -5.91
N TYR A 34 3.91 -1.80 -6.06
CA TYR A 34 3.78 -0.87 -7.18
C TYR A 34 4.80 0.27 -7.07
N TYR A 35 5.12 0.72 -5.85
CA TYR A 35 6.20 1.68 -5.62
C TYR A 35 7.55 1.19 -6.17
N VAL A 36 7.96 -0.01 -5.76
CA VAL A 36 9.22 -0.62 -6.23
C VAL A 36 9.20 -0.76 -7.74
N ARG A 37 8.11 -1.29 -8.31
CA ARG A 37 7.97 -1.49 -9.75
C ARG A 37 8.04 -0.18 -10.54
N ALA A 38 7.36 0.87 -10.08
CA ALA A 38 7.37 2.17 -10.73
C ALA A 38 8.78 2.78 -10.75
N ASN A 39 9.50 2.68 -9.63
CA ASN A 39 10.87 3.22 -9.52
C ASN A 39 11.84 2.42 -10.38
N THR A 40 11.84 1.09 -10.29
CA THR A 40 12.70 0.24 -11.12
C THR A 40 12.43 0.45 -12.61
N PHE A 41 11.16 0.60 -13.02
CA PHE A 41 10.83 0.93 -14.41
C PHE A 41 11.37 2.31 -14.80
N THR A 42 11.17 3.32 -13.95
CA THR A 42 11.62 4.70 -14.21
C THR A 42 13.13 4.77 -14.33
N GLU A 43 13.86 4.05 -13.47
CA GLU A 43 15.33 3.93 -13.53
C GLU A 43 15.80 3.26 -14.82
N ARG A 44 15.17 2.14 -15.22
CA ARG A 44 15.57 1.38 -16.43
C ARG A 44 15.18 2.08 -17.74
N MET A 45 14.02 2.73 -17.78
CA MET A 45 13.43 3.30 -19.00
C MET A 45 13.58 4.82 -19.11
N LEU A 46 14.11 5.47 -18.07
CA LEU A 46 14.28 6.92 -17.95
C LEU A 46 12.98 7.71 -18.22
N ARG A 47 11.83 7.10 -17.89
CA ARG A 47 10.50 7.72 -18.03
C ARG A 47 9.54 7.20 -16.96
N PRO A 48 8.55 8.00 -16.52
CA PRO A 48 7.62 7.59 -15.48
C PRO A 48 6.76 6.39 -15.87
N ASP A 49 6.52 5.50 -14.91
CA ASP A 49 5.53 4.43 -15.02
C ASP A 49 4.15 4.92 -14.55
N TRP A 50 3.40 5.54 -15.46
CA TRP A 50 2.08 6.08 -15.14
C TRP A 50 1.08 5.02 -14.66
N ASN A 51 1.23 3.76 -15.06
CA ASN A 51 0.32 2.70 -14.65
C ASN A 51 0.50 2.37 -13.16
N ASN A 52 1.74 2.10 -12.74
CA ASN A 52 2.03 1.79 -11.34
C ASN A 52 1.80 3.01 -10.43
N ILE A 53 2.12 4.22 -10.89
CA ILE A 53 1.81 5.48 -10.18
C ILE A 53 0.29 5.65 -10.00
N GLY A 54 -0.51 5.37 -11.03
CA GLY A 54 -1.98 5.41 -10.93
C GLY A 54 -2.53 4.47 -9.88
N ILE A 55 -1.98 3.25 -9.77
CA ILE A 55 -2.36 2.29 -8.73
C ILE A 55 -1.99 2.80 -7.33
N GLN A 56 -0.83 3.43 -7.16
CA GLN A 56 -0.48 4.04 -5.87
C GLN A 56 -1.45 5.16 -5.47
N LEU A 57 -1.91 5.97 -6.43
CA LEU A 57 -2.94 6.98 -6.17
C LEU A 57 -4.28 6.34 -5.76
N LEU A 58 -4.63 5.19 -6.33
CA LEU A 58 -5.82 4.45 -5.90
C LEU A 58 -5.69 3.96 -4.44
N PHE A 59 -4.52 3.46 -4.05
CA PHE A 59 -4.25 3.10 -2.64
C PHE A 59 -4.31 4.31 -1.72
N LEU A 60 -3.79 5.47 -2.14
CA LEU A 60 -3.90 6.72 -1.38
C LEU A 60 -5.37 7.07 -1.11
N LEU A 61 -6.21 7.04 -2.14
CA LEU A 61 -7.64 7.30 -2.01
C LEU A 61 -8.31 6.28 -1.09
N LEU A 62 -8.00 4.99 -1.25
CA LEU A 62 -8.54 3.92 -0.41
C LEU A 62 -8.20 4.14 1.07
N TYR A 63 -6.94 4.39 1.40
CA TYR A 63 -6.51 4.64 2.79
C TYR A 63 -7.10 5.92 3.35
N PHE A 64 -7.21 6.97 2.53
CA PHE A 64 -7.86 8.20 2.93
C PHE A 64 -9.34 7.97 3.28
N THR A 65 -10.09 7.29 2.42
CA THR A 65 -11.50 6.98 2.66
C THR A 65 -11.70 6.11 3.90
N LEU A 66 -10.88 5.06 4.06
CA LEU A 66 -10.92 4.23 5.27
C LEU A 66 -10.61 5.04 6.52
N GLY A 67 -9.60 5.92 6.46
CA GLY A 67 -9.23 6.81 7.56
C GLY A 67 -10.38 7.74 7.98
N VAL A 68 -11.06 8.37 7.01
CA VAL A 68 -12.24 9.21 7.27
C VAL A 68 -13.40 8.38 7.84
N TYR A 69 -13.65 7.19 7.28
CA TYR A 69 -14.71 6.29 7.74
C TYR A 69 -14.51 5.86 9.19
N PHE A 70 -13.33 5.36 9.54
CA PHE A 70 -13.00 4.96 10.90
C PHE A 70 -13.02 6.15 11.86
N SER A 71 -12.54 7.33 11.43
CA SER A 71 -12.61 8.54 12.25
C SER A 71 -14.07 8.91 12.59
N LYS A 72 -14.98 8.79 11.61
CA LYS A 72 -16.41 9.03 11.83
C LYS A 72 -17.01 7.99 12.77
N LEU A 73 -16.70 6.71 12.57
CA LEU A 73 -17.18 5.62 13.43
C LEU A 73 -16.73 5.81 14.88
N ASN A 74 -15.44 6.13 15.08
CA ASN A 74 -14.88 6.35 16.41
C ASN A 74 -15.50 7.57 17.09
N ARG A 75 -15.81 8.64 16.33
CA ARG A 75 -16.52 9.81 16.86
C ARG A 75 -17.93 9.48 17.33
N ILE A 76 -18.65 8.62 16.61
CA ILE A 76 -20.00 8.17 17.00
C ILE A 76 -19.91 7.31 18.26
N ARG A 77 -18.98 6.34 18.31
CA ARG A 77 -18.76 5.48 19.49
C ARG A 77 -18.48 6.31 20.74
N ASN A 78 -17.56 7.26 20.65
CA ASN A 78 -17.20 8.11 21.78
C ASN A 78 -18.40 8.91 22.29
N LYS A 79 -19.26 9.46 21.39
CA LYS A 79 -20.48 10.18 21.81
C LYS A 79 -21.45 9.30 22.61
N ILE A 80 -21.58 8.02 22.25
CA ILE A 80 -22.45 7.08 22.96
C ILE A 80 -21.88 6.80 24.36
N GLU A 81 -20.58 6.54 24.47
CA GLU A 81 -19.90 6.31 25.76
C GLU A 81 -20.03 7.52 26.70
N PHE A 82 -19.91 8.75 26.19
CA PHE A 82 -20.12 9.96 26.99
C PHE A 82 -21.57 10.16 27.45
N ALA A 83 -22.56 9.72 26.68
CA ALA A 83 -23.97 9.84 27.06
C ALA A 83 -24.40 8.81 28.12
N GLN A 84 -23.60 7.77 28.34
CA GLN A 84 -23.86 6.72 29.33
C GLN A 84 -23.15 6.96 30.67
N LYS A 85 -22.37 8.04 30.79
CA LYS A 85 -21.63 8.43 32.00
C LYS A 85 -22.27 9.66 32.63
#